data_AF-A0A7J6K6Y2-F1
#
_entry.id   AF-A0A7J6K6Y2-F1
#
_cell.length_a   1.000
_cell.length_b   1.000
_cell.length_c   1.000
_cell.angle_alpha   90.00
_cell.angle_beta   90.00
_cell.angle_gamma   90.00
#
_symmetry.space_group_name_H-M   'P 1'
#
loop_
_entity.id
_entity.type
_entity.pdbx_description
1 polymer ?
#
loop_
_entity_poly.entity_id
_entity_poly.type
_entity_poly.pdbx_seq_one_letter_code
_entity_poly.pdbx_strand_id
1 'polypeptide(L)'
;MIATASMSAFSAMKRQIQRAVAPYSTAAAAHNADEEGWERASSAWQHRAAPFRVSVYKKEIGGDGDCMYHSIAACLKELEKFYPAFEALDMQAIRNVAADGFVGFRPSETSENRPGPDWDADAFMRRLEVLAALEDEEWLDPWSPSAVLSGDQYRNSDYIIMDTSTPEGKAAAVHFELSRPGSVHWGSGFDIDVVEDALNIGVVVLSHETGGVYARASRTDVKRPYYILIYYYSGQHFQQAGIRHHDKGSGSMEIRSAFSADEVPDFVLRLHREDCRQPLFPEADEGKQ
;
A
#
# COMPACT_ATOMS: atom_id res chain seq x y z
N MET A 1 -3.72 -6.69 -23.01
CA MET A 1 -2.84 -5.50 -23.17
C MET A 1 -2.64 -4.72 -21.86
N ILE A 2 -2.84 -5.35 -20.68
CA ILE A 2 -2.81 -4.69 -19.35
C ILE A 2 -1.48 -4.93 -18.60
N ALA A 3 -0.70 -5.94 -19.00
CA ALA A 3 0.49 -6.40 -18.27
C ALA A 3 1.72 -5.47 -18.40
N THR A 4 1.86 -4.74 -19.51
CA THR A 4 3.06 -3.92 -19.78
C THR A 4 3.08 -2.58 -19.05
N ALA A 5 1.91 -2.04 -18.68
CA ALA A 5 1.82 -0.82 -17.90
C ALA A 5 2.25 -1.05 -16.44
N SER A 6 1.88 -2.18 -15.83
CA SER A 6 2.24 -2.57 -14.46
C SER A 6 3.75 -2.77 -14.26
N MET A 7 4.45 -3.31 -15.28
CA MET A 7 5.90 -3.60 -15.22
C MET A 7 6.81 -2.36 -15.06
N SER A 8 6.40 -1.19 -15.56
CA SER A 8 7.13 0.07 -15.35
C SER A 8 6.92 0.65 -13.94
N ALA A 9 5.84 0.28 -13.26
CA ALA A 9 5.46 0.74 -11.92
C ALA A 9 6.37 0.14 -10.86
N PHE A 10 6.59 -1.18 -10.99
CA PHE A 10 7.41 -2.01 -10.13
C PHE A 10 8.78 -1.40 -9.84
N SER A 11 9.37 -0.83 -10.89
CA SER A 11 10.72 -0.36 -10.83
C SER A 11 10.87 1.12 -10.51
N ALA A 12 9.79 1.91 -10.52
CA ALA A 12 9.89 3.34 -10.22
C ALA A 12 9.91 3.60 -8.70
N MET A 13 9.09 2.89 -7.93
CA MET A 13 9.06 3.02 -6.46
C MET A 13 10.33 2.47 -5.81
N LYS A 14 10.94 1.45 -6.43
CA LYS A 14 12.22 0.86 -6.03
C LYS A 14 13.46 1.56 -6.65
N ARG A 15 13.50 1.93 -7.95
CA ARG A 15 14.68 2.65 -8.53
C ARG A 15 14.87 4.09 -8.03
N GLN A 16 13.84 4.75 -7.51
CA GLN A 16 13.99 6.10 -6.94
C GLN A 16 14.78 6.09 -5.59
N ILE A 17 15.06 4.90 -5.05
CA ILE A 17 15.85 4.62 -3.83
C ILE A 17 17.36 4.91 -4.03
N GLN A 18 17.88 4.91 -5.26
CA GLN A 18 19.34 4.96 -5.49
C GLN A 18 20.00 6.36 -5.49
N ARG A 19 19.29 7.47 -5.27
CA ARG A 19 19.91 8.83 -5.30
C ARG A 19 20.24 9.45 -3.94
N ALA A 20 19.96 8.79 -2.82
CA ALA A 20 20.28 9.33 -1.50
C ALA A 20 20.71 8.23 -0.53
N VAL A 21 21.91 7.69 -0.71
CA VAL A 21 22.59 6.92 0.34
C VAL A 21 23.75 7.77 0.87
N ALA A 22 23.51 8.42 2.01
CA ALA A 22 24.55 8.99 2.86
C ALA A 22 24.52 8.25 4.21
N PRO A 23 25.67 7.97 4.82
CA PRO A 23 25.74 7.16 6.03
C PRO A 23 25.08 7.85 7.23
N TYR A 24 24.34 7.04 8.01
CA TYR A 24 23.64 7.40 9.23
C TYR A 24 24.56 8.10 10.25
N SER A 25 24.17 9.28 10.70
CA SER A 25 24.59 9.87 11.96
C SER A 25 23.40 9.86 12.92
N THR A 26 23.54 9.16 14.03
CA THR A 26 22.58 9.15 15.13
C THR A 26 22.62 10.51 15.83
N ALA A 27 21.78 11.45 15.41
CA ALA A 27 21.44 12.64 16.18
C ALA A 27 19.97 12.54 16.56
N ALA A 28 19.71 12.43 17.87
CA ALA A 28 18.38 12.40 18.46
C ALA A 28 17.57 13.64 18.03
N ALA A 29 16.58 13.44 17.17
CA ALA A 29 15.58 14.45 16.87
C ALA A 29 14.48 14.37 17.94
N ALA A 30 14.26 15.48 18.64
CA ALA A 30 13.25 15.57 19.69
C ALA A 30 11.85 15.19 19.17
N HIS A 31 11.27 14.14 19.76
CA HIS A 31 9.90 13.70 19.49
C HIS A 31 8.90 14.80 19.86
N ASN A 32 8.23 15.36 18.86
CA ASN A 32 7.06 16.24 19.01
C ASN A 32 5.80 15.46 18.58
N ALA A 33 5.55 14.32 19.22
CA ALA A 33 4.30 13.60 19.07
C ALA A 33 3.20 14.29 19.91
N ASP A 34 1.98 14.40 19.40
CA ASP A 34 0.83 14.80 20.22
C ASP A 34 0.31 13.65 21.10
N GLU A 35 -0.68 13.93 21.95
CA GLU A 35 -1.26 12.94 22.88
C GLU A 35 -1.88 11.73 22.17
N GLU A 36 -2.21 11.84 20.88
CA GLU A 36 -2.76 10.77 20.05
C GLU A 36 -1.68 10.02 19.25
N GLY A 37 -0.39 10.37 19.42
CA GLY A 37 0.74 9.71 18.78
C GLY A 37 1.05 10.23 17.38
N TRP A 38 0.48 11.35 16.94
CA TRP A 38 0.81 11.96 15.66
C TRP A 38 2.06 12.80 15.74
N GLU A 39 2.98 12.59 14.81
CA GLU A 39 4.17 13.40 14.60
C GLU A 39 4.03 14.20 13.32
N ARG A 40 4.63 15.40 13.27
CA ARG A 40 4.73 16.11 11.98
C ARG A 40 5.53 15.27 10.98
N ALA A 41 5.02 15.17 9.76
CA ALA A 41 5.76 14.65 8.62
C ALA A 41 7.01 15.50 8.32
N SER A 42 7.86 15.06 7.38
CA SER A 42 9.12 15.72 7.05
C SER A 42 8.97 17.22 6.77
N SER A 43 10.05 17.98 6.96
CA SER A 43 10.06 19.42 6.68
C SER A 43 9.67 19.75 5.24
N ALA A 44 10.01 18.87 4.29
CA ALA A 44 9.58 18.96 2.90
C ALA A 44 8.04 18.95 2.78
N TRP A 45 7.37 18.03 3.47
CA TRP A 45 5.92 17.99 3.54
C TRP A 45 5.31 19.24 4.19
N GLN A 46 5.87 19.70 5.31
CA GLN A 46 5.38 20.91 5.96
C GLN A 46 5.49 22.13 5.03
N HIS A 47 6.60 22.23 4.28
CA HIS A 47 6.82 23.32 3.34
C HIS A 47 5.80 23.30 2.19
N ARG A 48 5.52 22.12 1.60
CA ARG A 48 4.53 21.97 0.52
C ARG A 48 3.09 22.18 0.99
N ALA A 49 2.80 21.84 2.24
CA ALA A 49 1.47 21.98 2.83
C ALA A 49 1.12 23.42 3.25
N ALA A 50 2.13 24.23 3.59
CA ALA A 50 1.95 25.59 4.10
C ALA A 50 1.09 26.51 3.21
N PRO A 51 1.26 26.55 1.86
CA PRO A 51 0.41 27.36 0.98
C PRO A 51 -1.08 27.01 1.03
N PHE A 52 -1.40 25.77 1.41
CA PHE A 52 -2.77 25.27 1.51
C PHE A 52 -3.36 25.43 2.92
N ARG A 53 -2.59 26.02 3.85
CA ARG A 53 -2.97 26.18 5.25
C ARG A 53 -3.35 24.83 5.87
N VAL A 54 -2.56 23.81 5.55
CA VAL A 54 -2.64 22.48 6.20
C VAL A 54 -1.27 22.06 6.73
N SER A 55 -1.26 21.09 7.62
CA SER A 55 -0.07 20.38 8.09
C SER A 55 -0.24 18.89 7.84
N VAL A 56 0.86 18.22 7.47
CA VAL A 56 0.89 16.77 7.24
C VAL A 56 1.50 16.08 8.46
N TYR A 57 0.91 14.97 8.86
CA TYR A 57 1.30 14.17 10.01
C TYR A 57 1.56 12.74 9.60
N LYS A 58 2.35 12.05 10.40
CA LYS A 58 2.55 10.61 10.35
C LYS A 58 2.29 10.04 11.74
N LYS A 59 1.76 8.84 11.81
CA LYS A 59 1.54 8.12 13.06
C LYS A 59 2.06 6.70 12.93
N GLU A 60 2.86 6.31 13.90
CA GLU A 60 3.41 4.97 13.98
C GLU A 60 2.29 3.97 14.28
N ILE A 61 2.10 2.99 13.39
CA ILE A 61 1.08 1.95 13.53
C ILE A 61 1.72 0.60 13.19
N GLY A 62 1.70 -0.32 14.14
CA GLY A 62 2.31 -1.63 13.98
C GLY A 62 3.83 -1.56 14.00
N GLY A 63 4.46 -2.52 13.35
CA GLY A 63 5.90 -2.65 13.23
C GLY A 63 6.26 -3.86 12.37
N ASP A 64 7.55 -4.14 12.24
CA ASP A 64 8.06 -5.30 11.51
C ASP A 64 7.57 -5.33 10.04
N GLY A 65 7.50 -6.51 9.42
CA GLY A 65 7.01 -6.67 8.03
C GLY A 65 5.52 -6.34 7.83
N ASP A 66 4.76 -6.03 8.90
CA ASP A 66 3.31 -5.78 8.85
C ASP A 66 2.93 -4.30 8.71
N CYS A 67 3.89 -3.38 8.77
CA CYS A 67 3.64 -1.94 8.91
C CYS A 67 2.68 -1.36 7.85
N MET A 68 2.74 -1.83 6.61
CA MET A 68 1.83 -1.40 5.54
C MET A 68 0.38 -1.79 5.83
N TYR A 69 0.14 -3.08 6.12
CA TYR A 69 -1.20 -3.61 6.39
C TYR A 69 -1.80 -3.01 7.66
N HIS A 70 -0.96 -2.78 8.68
CA HIS A 70 -1.35 -2.06 9.88
C HIS A 70 -1.75 -0.61 9.62
N SER A 71 -0.97 0.11 8.81
CA SER A 71 -1.26 1.50 8.42
C SER A 71 -2.56 1.60 7.63
N ILE A 72 -2.80 0.68 6.69
CA ILE A 72 -4.07 0.59 5.96
C ILE A 72 -5.22 0.31 6.93
N ALA A 73 -5.10 -0.70 7.81
CA ALA A 73 -6.14 -1.04 8.79
C ALA A 73 -6.51 0.15 9.70
N ALA A 74 -5.52 0.96 10.11
CA ALA A 74 -5.78 2.17 10.89
C ALA A 74 -6.60 3.20 10.10
N CYS A 75 -6.29 3.42 8.82
CA CYS A 75 -7.08 4.29 7.95
C CYS A 75 -8.50 3.73 7.72
N LEU A 76 -8.66 2.42 7.57
CA LEU A 76 -9.97 1.79 7.38
C LEU A 76 -10.85 1.95 8.63
N LYS A 77 -10.28 1.81 9.83
CA LYS A 77 -11.00 2.08 11.09
C LYS A 77 -11.44 3.53 11.20
N GLU A 78 -10.63 4.47 10.70
CA GLU A 78 -11.03 5.86 10.60
C GLU A 78 -12.16 6.06 9.58
N LEU A 79 -12.13 5.38 8.43
CA LEU A 79 -13.23 5.39 7.47
C LEU A 79 -14.54 4.89 8.10
N GLU A 80 -14.53 3.74 8.77
CA GLU A 80 -15.72 3.19 9.46
C GLU A 80 -16.29 4.17 10.51
N LYS A 81 -15.41 4.88 11.25
CA LYS A 81 -15.83 5.91 12.20
C LYS A 81 -16.61 7.05 11.53
N PHE A 82 -16.16 7.53 10.38
CA PHE A 82 -16.80 8.67 9.68
C PHE A 82 -17.91 8.25 8.72
N TYR A 83 -17.85 7.02 8.21
CA TYR A 83 -18.76 6.45 7.23
C TYR A 83 -19.20 5.06 7.72
N PRO A 84 -20.18 4.96 8.65
CA PRO A 84 -20.56 3.69 9.29
C PRO A 84 -21.12 2.59 8.37
N ALA A 85 -21.33 2.90 7.08
CA ALA A 85 -21.67 1.90 6.07
C ALA A 85 -20.43 1.18 5.49
N PHE A 86 -19.24 1.69 5.76
CA PHE A 86 -17.97 1.05 5.43
C PHE A 86 -17.56 0.13 6.57
N GLU A 87 -17.35 -1.16 6.26
CA GLU A 87 -16.88 -2.16 7.23
C GLU A 87 -15.36 -2.23 7.18
N ALA A 88 -14.70 -1.90 8.30
CA ALA A 88 -13.25 -1.89 8.36
C ALA A 88 -12.68 -3.30 8.45
N LEU A 89 -11.74 -3.64 7.57
CA LEU A 89 -10.94 -4.84 7.71
C LEU A 89 -9.79 -4.64 8.71
N ASP A 90 -9.47 -5.69 9.45
CA ASP A 90 -8.25 -5.74 10.25
C ASP A 90 -7.02 -6.07 9.38
N MET A 91 -5.84 -6.00 10.00
CA MET A 91 -4.57 -6.24 9.33
C MET A 91 -4.50 -7.64 8.68
N GLN A 92 -4.99 -8.67 9.36
CA GLN A 92 -4.95 -10.05 8.87
C GLN A 92 -5.88 -10.23 7.66
N ALA A 93 -7.07 -9.66 7.71
CA ALA A 93 -8.01 -9.69 6.59
C ALA A 93 -7.45 -8.95 5.36
N ILE A 94 -6.78 -7.81 5.55
CA ILE A 94 -6.11 -7.09 4.45
C ILE A 94 -4.97 -7.94 3.86
N ARG A 95 -4.16 -8.63 4.69
CA ARG A 95 -3.14 -9.57 4.20
C ARG A 95 -3.73 -10.70 3.39
N ASN A 96 -4.83 -11.30 3.86
CA ASN A 96 -5.53 -12.35 3.12
C ASN A 96 -6.03 -11.85 1.76
N VAL A 97 -6.59 -10.64 1.72
CA VAL A 97 -7.03 -9.99 0.47
C VAL A 97 -5.85 -9.79 -0.49
N ALA A 98 -4.71 -9.31 0.01
CA ALA A 98 -3.51 -9.13 -0.80
C ALA A 98 -2.99 -10.47 -1.36
N ALA A 99 -2.93 -11.51 -0.51
CA ALA A 99 -2.54 -12.86 -0.91
C ALA A 99 -3.49 -13.46 -1.94
N ASP A 100 -4.81 -13.42 -1.69
CA ASP A 100 -5.86 -13.90 -2.60
C ASP A 100 -5.76 -13.21 -3.95
N GLY A 101 -5.63 -11.88 -3.96
CA GLY A 101 -5.48 -11.12 -5.19
C GLY A 101 -4.17 -11.43 -5.91
N PHE A 102 -3.05 -11.65 -5.21
CA PHE A 102 -1.77 -12.08 -5.83
C PHE A 102 -1.89 -13.41 -6.54
N VAL A 103 -2.53 -14.39 -5.91
CA VAL A 103 -2.67 -15.71 -6.53
C VAL A 103 -3.85 -15.78 -7.50
N GLY A 104 -4.75 -14.80 -7.46
CA GLY A 104 -5.96 -14.75 -8.28
C GLY A 104 -7.10 -15.62 -7.73
N PHE A 105 -7.06 -15.95 -6.43
CA PHE A 105 -8.18 -16.63 -5.78
C PHE A 105 -9.35 -15.66 -5.60
N ARG A 106 -10.56 -16.21 -5.46
CA ARG A 106 -11.69 -15.39 -5.05
C ARG A 106 -11.45 -14.97 -3.60
N PRO A 107 -11.70 -13.69 -3.24
CA PRO A 107 -11.56 -13.24 -1.86
C PRO A 107 -12.34 -14.20 -0.93
N SER A 108 -11.62 -14.88 -0.03
CA SER A 108 -12.21 -15.89 0.82
C SER A 108 -12.33 -15.38 2.26
N GLU A 109 -13.54 -15.44 2.82
CA GLU A 109 -13.74 -15.23 4.27
C GLU A 109 -13.27 -16.45 5.09
N THR A 110 -13.16 -17.60 4.42
CA THR A 110 -12.81 -18.90 5.00
C THR A 110 -11.65 -19.50 4.22
N SER A 111 -10.57 -19.84 4.93
CA SER A 111 -9.24 -20.30 4.48
C SER A 111 -9.19 -21.57 3.60
N GLU A 112 -10.21 -21.89 2.82
CA GLU A 112 -10.14 -22.95 1.82
C GLU A 112 -9.39 -22.40 0.59
N ASN A 113 -8.06 -22.36 0.73
CA ASN A 113 -7.07 -21.92 -0.26
C ASN A 113 -7.11 -22.78 -1.53
N ARG A 114 -8.16 -22.64 -2.34
CA ARG A 114 -8.31 -23.35 -3.60
C ARG A 114 -8.77 -22.42 -4.72
N PRO A 115 -8.20 -22.56 -5.91
CA PRO A 115 -8.63 -21.80 -7.07
C PRO A 115 -10.09 -22.14 -7.42
N GLY A 116 -10.86 -21.12 -7.79
CA GLY A 116 -12.20 -21.30 -8.34
C GLY A 116 -12.15 -21.95 -9.75
N PRO A 117 -13.31 -22.35 -10.31
CA PRO A 117 -13.37 -23.03 -11.61
C PRO A 117 -12.85 -22.19 -12.78
N ASP A 118 -12.83 -20.86 -12.64
CA ASP A 118 -12.41 -19.91 -13.68
C ASP A 118 -11.02 -19.30 -13.38
N TRP A 119 -10.21 -19.96 -12.55
CA TRP A 119 -8.90 -19.44 -12.16
C TRP A 119 -7.92 -19.39 -13.33
N ASP A 120 -7.33 -18.20 -13.56
CA ASP A 120 -6.34 -17.99 -14.61
C ASP A 120 -4.94 -18.33 -14.10
N ALA A 121 -4.58 -19.61 -14.23
CA ALA A 121 -3.28 -20.14 -13.86
C ALA A 121 -2.14 -19.42 -14.61
N ASP A 122 -2.33 -19.06 -15.88
CA ASP A 122 -1.30 -18.37 -16.66
C ASP A 122 -1.06 -16.94 -16.14
N ALA A 123 -2.12 -16.24 -15.71
CA ALA A 123 -1.98 -14.92 -15.08
C ALA A 123 -1.29 -14.99 -13.73
N PHE A 124 -1.56 -16.02 -12.93
CA PHE A 124 -0.80 -16.30 -11.71
C PHE A 124 0.68 -16.56 -12.03
N MET A 125 0.98 -17.50 -12.93
CA MET A 125 2.35 -17.87 -13.26
C MET A 125 3.17 -16.67 -13.77
N ARG A 126 2.58 -15.81 -14.63
CA ARG A 126 3.24 -14.56 -15.06
C ARG A 126 3.57 -13.62 -13.91
N ARG A 127 2.70 -13.53 -12.90
CA ARG A 127 2.96 -12.70 -11.70
C ARG A 127 4.05 -13.30 -10.84
N LEU A 128 4.06 -14.62 -10.68
CA LEU A 128 5.13 -15.33 -9.97
C LEU A 128 6.49 -15.20 -10.69
N GLU A 129 6.52 -15.30 -12.02
CA GLU A 129 7.73 -15.04 -12.83
C GLU A 129 8.26 -13.63 -12.61
N VAL A 130 7.36 -12.64 -12.63
CA VAL A 130 7.72 -11.27 -12.29
C VAL A 130 8.27 -11.23 -10.88
N LEU A 131 7.55 -11.72 -9.86
CA LEU A 131 8.01 -11.69 -8.46
C LEU A 131 9.38 -12.34 -8.26
N ALA A 132 9.62 -13.50 -8.89
CA ALA A 132 10.90 -14.19 -8.87
C ALA A 132 12.04 -13.38 -9.48
N ALA A 133 11.81 -12.67 -10.59
CA ALA A 133 12.82 -11.81 -11.20
C ALA A 133 13.26 -10.64 -10.29
N LEU A 134 12.47 -10.33 -9.26
CA LEU A 134 12.70 -9.22 -8.33
C LEU A 134 13.42 -9.66 -7.07
N GLU A 135 13.49 -10.98 -6.89
CA GLU A 135 14.23 -11.62 -5.80
C GLU A 135 15.71 -11.23 -5.86
N ASP A 136 16.28 -11.25 -7.07
CA ASP A 136 17.70 -10.98 -7.33
C ASP A 136 18.10 -9.52 -7.10
N GLU A 137 17.15 -8.59 -7.01
CA GLU A 137 17.43 -7.16 -6.87
C GLU A 137 17.24 -6.66 -5.44
N GLU A 138 16.07 -6.89 -4.83
CA GLU A 138 15.65 -6.16 -3.62
C GLU A 138 14.69 -6.98 -2.74
N TRP A 139 15.07 -8.21 -2.41
CA TRP A 139 14.25 -9.14 -1.63
C TRP A 139 14.76 -9.30 -0.20
N LEU A 140 13.92 -8.88 0.75
CA LEU A 140 14.24 -8.90 2.17
C LEU A 140 13.40 -9.95 2.93
N ASP A 141 12.46 -10.59 2.25
CA ASP A 141 11.59 -11.58 2.84
C ASP A 141 12.35 -12.91 3.04
N PRO A 142 12.04 -13.67 4.10
CA PRO A 142 12.70 -14.95 4.41
C PRO A 142 12.30 -16.11 3.48
N TRP A 143 11.33 -15.93 2.59
CA TRP A 143 10.88 -16.93 1.61
C TRP A 143 11.41 -16.61 0.20
N SER A 144 11.36 -17.55 -0.74
CA SER A 144 11.97 -17.39 -2.08
C SER A 144 10.94 -17.65 -3.19
N PRO A 145 10.49 -16.61 -3.92
CA PRO A 145 9.60 -16.77 -5.07
C PRO A 145 10.23 -17.62 -6.17
N SER A 146 11.54 -17.51 -6.41
CA SER A 146 12.25 -18.31 -7.41
C SER A 146 12.31 -19.80 -7.04
N ALA A 147 12.44 -20.12 -5.74
CA ALA A 147 12.35 -21.49 -5.27
C ALA A 147 10.95 -22.09 -5.49
N VAL A 148 9.89 -21.31 -5.24
CA VAL A 148 8.51 -21.73 -5.53
C VAL A 148 8.30 -21.89 -7.03
N LEU A 149 8.81 -20.98 -7.86
CA LEU A 149 8.64 -20.99 -9.31
C LEU A 149 9.34 -22.20 -9.96
N SER A 150 10.58 -22.48 -9.59
CA SER A 150 11.42 -23.49 -10.25
C SER A 150 11.33 -24.90 -9.64
N GLY A 151 10.91 -25.01 -8.38
CA GLY A 151 10.86 -26.28 -7.66
C GLY A 151 9.57 -27.08 -7.87
N ASP A 152 9.67 -28.39 -7.67
CA ASP A 152 8.50 -29.28 -7.52
C ASP A 152 8.10 -29.43 -6.04
N GLN A 153 8.97 -29.02 -5.12
CA GLN A 153 8.70 -28.97 -3.69
C GLN A 153 9.24 -27.66 -3.11
N TYR A 154 8.51 -27.13 -2.14
CA TYR A 154 8.88 -25.91 -1.46
C TYR A 154 8.75 -26.08 0.05
N ARG A 155 9.77 -25.68 0.82
CA ARG A 155 9.69 -25.65 2.28
C ARG A 155 9.31 -24.24 2.70
N ASN A 156 8.10 -24.10 3.22
CA ASN A 156 7.57 -22.80 3.63
C ASN A 156 8.21 -22.28 4.92
N SER A 157 7.86 -21.05 5.29
CA SER A 157 8.33 -20.36 6.51
C SER A 157 7.94 -21.05 7.83
N ASP A 158 6.99 -21.99 7.82
CA ASP A 158 6.65 -22.87 8.96
C ASP A 158 7.32 -24.25 8.89
N TYR A 159 8.32 -24.39 8.02
CA TYR A 159 9.07 -25.62 7.82
C TYR A 159 8.25 -26.81 7.28
N ILE A 160 7.07 -26.55 6.72
CA ILE A 160 6.21 -27.54 6.07
C ILE A 160 6.63 -27.67 4.60
N ILE A 161 6.73 -28.91 4.12
CA ILE A 161 7.01 -29.19 2.70
C ILE A 161 5.69 -29.18 1.93
N MET A 162 5.60 -28.31 0.93
CA MET A 162 4.47 -28.15 0.03
C MET A 162 4.83 -28.73 -1.34
N ASP A 163 3.86 -29.37 -1.98
CA ASP A 163 3.97 -29.78 -3.39
C ASP A 163 3.76 -28.55 -4.27
N THR A 164 4.75 -28.25 -5.09
CA THR A 164 4.77 -27.11 -6.02
C THR A 164 5.01 -27.56 -7.46
N SER A 165 4.76 -28.84 -7.75
CA SER A 165 4.87 -29.41 -9.10
C SER A 165 3.78 -28.92 -10.07
N THR A 166 2.70 -28.33 -9.55
CA THR A 166 1.62 -27.74 -10.36
C THR A 166 1.44 -26.24 -10.07
N PRO A 167 0.83 -25.47 -10.98
CA PRO A 167 0.48 -24.06 -10.72
C PRO A 167 -0.35 -23.87 -9.45
N GLU A 168 -1.31 -24.75 -9.16
CA GLU A 168 -2.14 -24.69 -7.95
C GLU A 168 -1.31 -24.88 -6.68
N GLY A 169 -0.35 -25.82 -6.70
CA GLY A 169 0.59 -26.03 -5.60
C GLY A 169 1.47 -24.80 -5.36
N LYS A 170 1.98 -24.20 -6.44
CA LYS A 170 2.74 -22.93 -6.38
C LYS A 170 1.88 -21.79 -5.84
N ALA A 171 0.63 -21.68 -6.29
CA ALA A 171 -0.31 -20.66 -5.79
C ALA A 171 -0.57 -20.85 -4.30
N ALA A 172 -0.81 -22.07 -3.84
CA ALA A 172 -0.99 -22.36 -2.42
C ALA A 172 0.25 -22.00 -1.59
N ALA A 173 1.46 -22.26 -2.10
CA ALA A 173 2.71 -21.89 -1.44
C ALA A 173 2.90 -20.37 -1.35
N VAL A 174 2.69 -19.64 -2.45
CA VAL A 174 2.78 -18.16 -2.43
C VAL A 174 1.73 -17.55 -1.52
N HIS A 175 0.49 -18.02 -1.62
CA HIS A 175 -0.61 -17.57 -0.75
C HIS A 175 -0.24 -17.72 0.72
N PHE A 176 0.28 -18.89 1.09
CA PHE A 176 0.71 -19.19 2.45
C PHE A 176 1.76 -18.18 2.95
N GLU A 177 2.75 -17.81 2.15
CA GLU A 177 3.77 -16.85 2.58
C GLU A 177 3.21 -15.42 2.71
N LEU A 178 2.40 -14.97 1.74
CA LEU A 178 1.86 -13.61 1.71
C LEU A 178 0.81 -13.36 2.80
N SER A 179 -0.03 -14.36 3.12
CA SER A 179 -1.13 -14.21 4.07
C SER A 179 -0.67 -14.15 5.51
N ARG A 180 0.59 -14.49 5.81
CA ARG A 180 1.06 -14.62 7.18
C ARG A 180 1.44 -13.28 7.80
N PRO A 181 1.06 -13.05 9.07
CA PRO A 181 1.52 -11.90 9.81
C PRO A 181 2.99 -12.07 10.23
N GLY A 182 3.63 -10.95 10.55
CA GLY A 182 5.02 -10.84 10.96
C GLY A 182 5.96 -10.48 9.81
N SER A 183 7.26 -10.56 10.06
CA SER A 183 8.33 -10.33 9.08
C SER A 183 8.49 -11.48 8.07
N VAL A 184 7.38 -12.01 7.55
CA VAL A 184 7.36 -13.03 6.49
C VAL A 184 7.23 -12.39 5.12
N HIS A 185 6.37 -11.38 4.99
CA HIS A 185 6.24 -10.62 3.74
C HIS A 185 6.05 -9.14 4.02
N TRP A 186 6.96 -8.32 3.51
CA TRP A 186 6.90 -6.87 3.58
C TRP A 186 6.06 -6.33 2.43
N GLY A 187 4.97 -5.64 2.76
CA GLY A 187 4.02 -5.14 1.78
C GLY A 187 4.64 -4.26 0.69
N SER A 188 4.13 -4.43 -0.54
CA SER A 188 4.63 -3.81 -1.75
C SER A 188 3.55 -3.02 -2.49
N GLY A 189 3.95 -2.35 -3.58
CA GLY A 189 2.98 -1.67 -4.46
C GLY A 189 1.96 -2.62 -5.08
N PHE A 190 2.30 -3.90 -5.27
CA PHE A 190 1.35 -4.91 -5.76
C PHE A 190 0.23 -5.15 -4.74
N ASP A 191 0.58 -5.26 -3.46
CA ASP A 191 -0.38 -5.44 -2.39
C ASP A 191 -1.32 -4.24 -2.29
N ILE A 192 -0.79 -3.03 -2.46
CA ILE A 192 -1.59 -1.81 -2.51
C ILE A 192 -2.59 -1.87 -3.68
N ASP A 193 -2.14 -2.19 -4.89
CA ASP A 193 -3.01 -2.29 -6.07
C ASP A 193 -4.16 -3.30 -5.85
N VAL A 194 -3.84 -4.47 -5.29
CA VAL A 194 -4.83 -5.51 -4.98
C VAL A 194 -5.82 -5.05 -3.91
N VAL A 195 -5.33 -4.43 -2.84
CA VAL A 195 -6.17 -3.93 -1.74
C VAL A 195 -7.09 -2.80 -2.24
N GLU A 196 -6.59 -1.91 -3.10
CA GLU A 196 -7.41 -0.87 -3.72
C GLU A 196 -8.59 -1.49 -4.49
N ASP A 197 -8.33 -2.49 -5.32
CA ASP A 197 -9.35 -3.16 -6.14
C ASP A 197 -10.34 -3.96 -5.30
N ALA A 198 -9.86 -4.71 -4.31
CA ALA A 198 -10.70 -5.56 -3.48
C ALA A 198 -11.61 -4.77 -2.54
N LEU A 199 -11.12 -3.67 -1.96
CA LEU A 199 -11.88 -2.84 -1.02
C LEU A 199 -12.59 -1.66 -1.69
N ASN A 200 -12.35 -1.46 -2.98
CA ASN A 200 -12.83 -0.31 -3.73
C ASN A 200 -12.48 1.02 -3.04
N ILE A 201 -11.21 1.16 -2.63
CA ILE A 201 -10.65 2.36 -1.99
C ILE A 201 -9.42 2.84 -2.76
N GLY A 202 -9.15 4.14 -2.75
CA GLY A 202 -7.89 4.69 -3.25
C GLY A 202 -6.87 4.82 -2.14
N VAL A 203 -5.60 4.53 -2.42
CA VAL A 203 -4.50 4.62 -1.46
C VAL A 203 -3.48 5.62 -1.98
N VAL A 204 -3.34 6.76 -1.31
CA VAL A 204 -2.33 7.77 -1.64
C VAL A 204 -1.12 7.59 -0.73
N VAL A 205 0.04 7.35 -1.33
CA VAL A 205 1.29 7.10 -0.58
C VAL A 205 2.18 8.34 -0.60
N LEU A 206 2.46 8.87 0.58
CA LEU A 206 3.26 10.07 0.81
C LEU A 206 4.72 9.67 1.11
N SER A 207 5.65 10.11 0.27
CA SER A 207 7.10 9.84 0.40
C SER A 207 7.75 10.73 1.44
N HIS A 208 8.48 10.15 2.40
CA HIS A 208 9.27 10.92 3.35
C HIS A 208 10.41 11.71 2.68
N GLU A 209 11.08 11.07 1.73
CA GLU A 209 12.36 11.43 1.13
C GLU A 209 12.19 12.61 0.19
N THR A 210 11.12 12.58 -0.61
CA THR A 210 10.87 13.57 -1.65
C THR A 210 9.88 14.64 -1.20
N GLY A 211 9.10 14.38 -0.14
CA GLY A 211 7.95 15.21 0.19
C GLY A 211 6.87 15.17 -0.89
N GLY A 212 6.78 14.10 -1.68
CA GLY A 212 5.84 13.96 -2.78
C GLY A 212 5.03 12.68 -2.76
N VAL A 213 4.06 12.59 -3.65
CA VAL A 213 3.16 11.44 -3.80
C VAL A 213 3.79 10.40 -4.73
N TYR A 214 3.73 9.12 -4.36
CA TYR A 214 4.15 8.05 -5.26
C TYR A 214 3.15 7.87 -6.40
N ALA A 215 3.59 8.26 -7.61
CA ALA A 215 2.78 8.28 -8.83
C ALA A 215 2.17 6.96 -9.29
N ARG A 216 2.60 5.85 -8.70
CA ARG A 216 2.29 4.49 -9.16
C ARG A 216 1.67 3.62 -8.08
N ALA A 217 1.36 4.20 -6.92
CA ALA A 217 0.74 3.48 -5.81
C ALA A 217 -0.80 3.65 -5.78
N SER A 218 -1.36 4.50 -6.64
CA SER A 218 -2.81 4.70 -6.75
C SER A 218 -3.27 4.45 -8.17
N ARG A 219 -4.33 3.67 -8.35
CA ARG A 219 -5.04 3.58 -9.63
C ARG A 219 -5.87 4.84 -9.86
N THR A 220 -5.60 5.51 -10.99
CA THR A 220 -6.20 6.79 -11.35
C THR A 220 -7.22 6.69 -12.48
N ASP A 221 -7.45 5.48 -12.98
CA ASP A 221 -8.39 5.18 -14.08
C ASP A 221 -9.84 5.08 -13.60
N VAL A 222 -10.07 5.04 -12.29
CA VAL A 222 -11.41 4.98 -11.67
C VAL A 222 -11.51 5.92 -10.47
N LYS A 223 -12.64 6.61 -10.33
CA LYS A 223 -12.99 7.34 -9.10
C LYS A 223 -13.55 6.34 -8.10
N ARG A 224 -12.84 6.15 -6.99
CA ARG A 224 -13.25 5.25 -5.90
C ARG A 224 -14.06 6.03 -4.86
N PRO A 225 -14.98 5.40 -4.12
CA PRO A 225 -15.82 6.09 -3.13
C PRO A 225 -15.04 6.67 -1.95
N TYR A 226 -13.91 6.06 -1.58
CA TYR A 226 -13.09 6.46 -0.45
C TYR A 226 -11.61 6.50 -0.83
N TYR A 227 -10.85 7.34 -0.14
CA TYR A 227 -9.40 7.47 -0.27
C TYR A 227 -8.74 7.52 1.10
N ILE A 228 -7.65 6.79 1.26
CA ILE A 228 -6.83 6.75 2.47
C ILE A 228 -5.41 7.25 2.19
N LEU A 229 -4.75 7.76 3.23
CA LEU A 229 -3.40 8.28 3.16
C LEU A 229 -2.46 7.42 3.99
N ILE A 230 -1.38 6.93 3.39
CA ILE A 230 -0.28 6.26 4.10
C ILE A 230 1.05 6.97 3.82
N TYR A 231 1.97 6.90 4.76
CA TYR A 231 3.27 7.56 4.73
C TYR A 231 4.36 6.51 4.60
N TYR A 232 5.25 6.67 3.63
CA TYR A 232 6.35 5.74 3.41
C TYR A 232 7.67 6.40 3.80
N TYR A 233 8.29 5.86 4.84
CA TYR A 233 9.46 6.36 5.52
C TYR A 233 10.71 5.53 5.19
N SER A 234 11.77 6.21 4.76
CA SER A 234 13.11 5.66 4.55
C SER A 234 13.17 4.46 3.59
N GLY A 235 12.22 4.37 2.66
CA GLY A 235 12.19 3.29 1.67
C GLY A 235 11.95 1.90 2.24
N GLN A 236 11.43 1.79 3.47
CA GLN A 236 11.26 0.49 4.14
C GLN A 236 10.05 0.42 5.06
N HIS A 237 9.58 1.54 5.62
CA HIS A 237 8.60 1.54 6.70
C HIS A 237 7.34 2.31 6.34
N PHE A 238 6.17 1.73 6.60
CA PHE A 238 4.88 2.40 6.37
C PHE A 238 4.29 2.88 7.69
N GLN A 239 3.68 4.06 7.64
CA GLN A 239 3.00 4.70 8.75
C GLN A 239 1.65 5.23 8.26
N GLN A 240 0.72 5.49 9.18
CA GLN A 240 -0.52 6.20 8.83
C GLN A 240 -0.17 7.67 8.50
N ALA A 241 -0.69 8.22 7.40
CA ALA A 241 -0.54 9.64 7.08
C ALA A 241 -1.82 10.40 7.42
N GLY A 242 -1.68 11.63 7.89
CA GLY A 242 -2.82 12.45 8.28
C GLY A 242 -2.67 13.91 7.87
N ILE A 243 -3.79 14.60 7.67
CA ILE A 243 -3.84 16.02 7.32
C ILE A 243 -4.64 16.77 8.36
N ARG A 244 -4.14 17.95 8.76
CA ARG A 244 -4.85 18.90 9.62
C ARG A 244 -4.96 20.25 8.96
N HIS A 245 -6.17 20.79 8.90
CA HIS A 245 -6.41 22.16 8.44
C HIS A 245 -6.10 23.18 9.56
N HIS A 246 -5.55 24.33 9.18
CA HIS A 246 -5.27 25.42 10.11
C HIS A 246 -6.47 26.36 10.37
N ASP A 247 -7.58 26.22 9.64
CA ASP A 247 -8.74 27.14 9.70
C ASP A 247 -10.10 26.44 9.59
N LYS A 248 -10.89 26.48 10.66
CA LYS A 248 -12.27 27.03 10.72
C LYS A 248 -12.69 27.05 12.19
N GLY A 249 -13.27 28.17 12.64
CA GLY A 249 -13.57 28.51 14.05
C GLY A 249 -14.62 27.63 14.76
N SER A 250 -14.59 26.31 14.60
CA SER A 250 -15.44 25.37 15.34
C SER A 250 -14.69 24.06 15.61
N GLY A 251 -14.01 24.00 16.74
CA GLY A 251 -14.11 22.88 17.69
C GLY A 251 -13.46 21.53 17.40
N SER A 252 -13.12 21.16 16.15
CA SER A 252 -12.34 19.93 15.93
C SER A 252 -11.16 20.18 14.99
N MET A 253 -9.97 20.12 15.59
CA MET A 253 -8.64 20.16 14.96
C MET A 253 -8.17 18.73 14.65
N GLU A 254 -9.08 17.85 14.22
CA GLU A 254 -8.81 16.43 14.05
C GLU A 254 -7.89 16.19 12.83
N ILE A 255 -6.87 15.36 13.03
CA ILE A 255 -6.00 14.89 11.96
C ILE A 255 -6.75 13.76 11.24
N ARG A 256 -6.96 13.90 9.93
CA ARG A 256 -7.68 12.91 9.12
C ARG A 256 -6.75 12.17 8.16
N SER A 257 -6.84 10.85 8.12
CA SER A 257 -6.16 9.97 7.17
C SER A 257 -7.09 9.39 6.09
N ALA A 258 -8.40 9.59 6.25
CA ALA A 258 -9.43 8.90 5.51
C ALA A 258 -10.56 9.85 5.05
N PHE A 259 -10.93 9.75 3.78
CA PHE A 259 -11.85 10.68 3.12
C PHE A 259 -12.81 9.95 2.18
N SER A 260 -14.05 10.42 2.08
CA SER A 260 -14.86 10.17 0.88
C SER A 260 -14.23 10.87 -0.33
N ALA A 261 -14.54 10.39 -1.52
CA ALA A 261 -13.99 10.92 -2.77
C ALA A 261 -14.19 12.45 -2.94
N ASP A 262 -15.31 12.96 -2.45
CA ASP A 262 -15.68 14.38 -2.53
C ASP A 262 -15.10 15.21 -1.38
N GLU A 263 -14.50 14.57 -0.38
CA GLU A 263 -13.85 15.21 0.76
C GLU A 263 -12.31 15.17 0.70
N VAL A 264 -11.73 14.53 -0.32
CA VAL A 264 -10.28 14.52 -0.51
C VAL A 264 -9.77 15.96 -0.58
N PRO A 265 -8.82 16.38 0.30
CA PRO A 265 -8.40 17.77 0.34
C PRO A 265 -7.79 18.24 -0.98
N ASP A 266 -8.12 19.47 -1.41
CA ASP A 266 -7.57 20.10 -2.64
C ASP A 266 -6.03 20.04 -2.70
N PHE A 267 -5.40 20.14 -1.53
CA PHE A 267 -3.96 19.93 -1.37
C PHE A 267 -3.50 18.58 -1.93
N VAL A 268 -4.15 17.47 -1.53
CA VAL A 268 -3.82 16.12 -1.99
C VAL A 268 -4.07 16.00 -3.50
N LEU A 269 -5.21 16.48 -3.99
CA LEU A 269 -5.56 16.44 -5.41
C LEU A 269 -4.53 17.18 -6.28
N ARG A 270 -4.08 18.36 -5.81
CA ARG A 270 -3.09 19.17 -6.51
C ARG A 270 -1.71 18.52 -6.49
N LEU A 271 -1.24 18.06 -5.34
CA LEU A 271 0.07 17.41 -5.27
C LEU A 271 0.11 16.11 -6.06
N HIS A 272 -0.97 15.32 -6.03
CA HIS A 272 -1.07 14.15 -6.87
C HIS A 272 -0.94 14.53 -8.36
N ARG A 273 -1.63 15.59 -8.81
CA ARG A 273 -1.50 16.07 -10.21
C ARG A 273 -0.07 16.50 -10.54
N GLU A 274 0.58 17.22 -9.64
CA GLU A 274 1.95 17.72 -9.83
C GLU A 274 2.97 16.56 -9.88
N ASP A 275 2.92 15.65 -8.91
CA ASP A 275 3.91 14.60 -8.72
C ASP A 275 3.68 13.41 -9.68
N CYS A 276 2.42 13.09 -9.95
CA CYS A 276 2.02 11.93 -10.75
C CYS A 276 1.74 12.30 -12.22
N ARG A 277 1.72 13.60 -12.54
CA ARG A 277 1.43 14.15 -13.87
C ARG A 277 0.06 13.75 -14.42
N GLN A 278 -0.87 13.41 -13.52
CA GLN A 278 -2.25 13.00 -13.82
C GLN A 278 -3.14 13.24 -12.60
N PRO A 279 -4.45 13.49 -12.78
CA PRO A 279 -5.36 13.63 -11.65
C PRO A 279 -5.45 12.32 -10.85
N LEU A 280 -5.86 12.41 -9.58
CA LEU A 280 -6.01 11.25 -8.68
C LEU A 280 -7.10 10.27 -9.16
N PHE A 281 -8.09 10.78 -9.87
CA PHE A 281 -9.15 10.02 -10.49
C PHE A 281 -9.62 10.75 -11.76
N PRO A 282 -10.35 10.09 -12.68
CA PRO A 282 -10.81 10.72 -13.89
C PRO A 282 -11.66 11.94 -13.55
N GLU A 283 -11.31 13.09 -14.15
CA GLU A 283 -12.19 14.25 -14.12
C GLU A 283 -13.45 13.88 -14.92
N ALA A 284 -14.62 14.32 -14.45
CA ALA A 284 -15.82 14.16 -15.25
C ALA A 284 -15.56 14.79 -16.62
N ASP A 285 -15.89 14.11 -17.71
CA ASP A 285 -15.96 14.74 -19.02
C ASP A 285 -16.89 15.94 -18.87
N GLU A 286 -16.32 17.14 -18.81
CA GLU A 286 -17.08 18.36 -19.01
C GLU A 286 -17.66 18.22 -20.40
N GLY A 287 -18.94 17.82 -20.43
CA GLY A 287 -19.65 17.52 -21.66
C GLY A 287 -19.37 18.63 -22.65
N LYS A 288 -18.78 18.26 -23.79
CA LYS A 288 -18.84 19.09 -24.98
C LYS A 288 -20.33 19.27 -25.31
N GLN A 289 -20.92 20.31 -24.74
CA GLN A 289 -22.18 20.87 -25.20
C GLN A 289 -21.94 21.61 -26.51
#